data_AF-A0A0M9E0F6-F1
#
_entry.id   AF-A0A0M9E0F6-F1
#
_cell.length_a   1.000
_cell.length_b   1.000
_cell.length_c   1.000
_cell.angle_alpha   90.00
_cell.angle_beta   90.00
_cell.angle_gamma   90.00
#
_symmetry.space_group_name_H-M   'P 1'
#
loop_
_entity.id
_entity.type
_entity.pdbx_description
1 polymer ?
#
loop_
_entity_poly.entity_id
_entity_poly.type
_entity_poly.pdbx_seq_one_letter_code
_entity_poly.pdbx_strand_id
1 'polypeptide(L)'
;MQIVKSITTLIAIIFIAGSTGFCEPVVHPTNKVVDYFGYGSMFHKGDTVTVFDTDGTLCGKYVIKINGQYGFVHVYGDDPMSLDMDEGAVPGDSLRFYINDREILPKSGKPIVWDDNLTSLQVDF
;
A
#
# COMPACT_ATOMS: atom_id res chain seq x y z
N MET A 1 -35.12 -32.01 51.29
CA MET A 1 -34.69 -31.17 52.42
C MET A 1 -33.29 -30.64 52.09
N GLN A 2 -33.15 -29.31 51.89
CA GLN A 2 -31.91 -28.49 51.80
C GLN A 2 -30.93 -28.85 50.65
N ILE A 3 -30.91 -28.18 49.48
CA ILE A 3 -30.42 -26.82 49.14
C ILE A 3 -28.99 -26.53 49.65
N VAL A 4 -28.00 -26.64 48.75
CA VAL A 4 -26.74 -25.85 48.74
C VAL A 4 -26.39 -25.54 47.28
N LYS A 5 -26.84 -24.40 46.74
CA LYS A 5 -26.08 -23.15 46.54
C LYS A 5 -24.79 -23.29 45.69
N SER A 6 -24.97 -23.13 44.38
CA SER A 6 -24.28 -22.16 43.51
C SER A 6 -22.77 -21.94 43.72
N ILE A 7 -21.95 -22.45 42.80
CA ILE A 7 -20.69 -21.80 42.39
C ILE A 7 -20.58 -21.92 40.87
N THR A 8 -21.14 -20.94 40.17
CA THR A 8 -20.88 -20.72 38.74
C THR A 8 -19.51 -20.07 38.64
N THR A 9 -18.50 -20.83 38.21
CA THR A 9 -17.17 -20.26 37.96
C THR A 9 -17.21 -19.51 36.62
N LEU A 10 -17.31 -18.19 36.71
CA LEU A 10 -17.18 -17.27 35.60
C LEU A 10 -15.71 -17.26 35.16
N ILE A 11 -15.39 -17.88 34.02
CA ILE A 11 -14.11 -17.63 33.35
C ILE A 11 -14.22 -16.24 32.75
N ALA A 12 -13.63 -15.26 33.43
CA ALA A 12 -13.36 -13.96 32.83
C ALA A 12 -12.32 -14.16 31.73
N ILE A 13 -12.78 -14.32 30.49
CA ILE A 13 -11.93 -14.13 29.32
C ILE A 13 -11.56 -12.66 29.33
N ILE A 14 -10.34 -12.36 29.80
CA ILE A 14 -9.74 -11.04 29.68
C ILE A 14 -9.59 -10.80 28.18
N PHE A 15 -10.51 -10.03 27.60
CA PHE A 15 -10.27 -9.33 26.35
C PHE A 15 -9.14 -8.34 26.64
N ILE A 16 -7.90 -8.74 26.37
CA ILE A 16 -6.81 -7.79 26.20
C ILE A 16 -7.19 -7.02 24.94
N ALA A 17 -7.90 -5.90 25.11
CA ALA A 17 -8.03 -4.87 24.08
C ALA A 17 -6.65 -4.20 23.94
N GLY A 18 -5.67 -4.95 23.43
CA GLY A 18 -4.52 -4.37 22.79
C GLY A 18 -5.04 -3.82 21.49
N SER A 19 -5.41 -2.54 21.45
CA SER A 19 -5.46 -1.82 20.19
C SER A 19 -4.02 -1.83 19.68
N THR A 20 -3.66 -2.82 18.86
CA THR A 20 -2.57 -2.64 17.93
C THR A 20 -2.98 -1.42 17.12
N GLY A 21 -2.32 -0.27 17.37
CA GLY A 21 -2.54 0.89 16.55
C GLY A 21 -2.16 0.49 15.14
N PHE A 22 -3.16 0.18 14.31
CA PHE A 22 -2.95 0.10 12.88
C PHE A 22 -2.66 1.53 12.45
N CYS A 23 -1.38 1.83 12.29
CA CYS A 23 -0.99 3.02 11.55
C CYS A 23 -1.27 2.66 10.09
N GLU A 24 -2.28 3.30 9.51
CA GLU A 24 -2.50 3.20 8.06
C GLU A 24 -1.19 3.62 7.36
N PRO A 25 -0.69 2.85 6.38
CA PRO A 25 0.48 3.24 5.63
C PRO A 25 0.30 4.64 5.03
N VAL A 26 1.28 5.51 5.23
CA VAL A 26 1.30 6.88 4.72
C VAL A 26 2.43 7.00 3.71
N VAL A 27 2.18 7.74 2.62
CA VAL A 27 3.24 8.08 1.67
C VAL A 27 4.13 9.15 2.29
N HIS A 28 5.44 8.93 2.31
CA HIS A 28 6.45 9.88 2.77
C HIS A 28 7.19 10.48 1.55
N PRO A 29 6.90 11.73 1.13
CA PRO A 29 7.49 12.29 -0.08
C PRO A 29 8.99 12.59 0.07
N THR A 30 9.78 12.22 -0.95
CA THR A 30 11.19 12.60 -1.10
C THR A 30 11.40 13.41 -2.38
N ASN A 31 12.66 13.80 -2.65
CA ASN A 31 13.04 14.43 -3.92
C ASN A 31 13.22 13.42 -5.07
N LYS A 32 13.15 12.11 -4.80
CA LYS A 32 13.17 11.05 -5.80
C LYS A 32 11.75 10.62 -6.10
N VAL A 33 11.24 10.99 -7.26
CA VAL A 33 9.86 10.70 -7.65
C VAL A 33 9.79 10.27 -9.10
N VAL A 34 8.99 9.24 -9.36
CA VAL A 34 8.58 8.82 -10.70
C VAL A 34 7.07 8.89 -10.78
N ASP A 35 6.56 9.50 -11.84
CA ASP A 35 5.13 9.46 -12.13
C ASP A 35 4.80 8.21 -12.95
N TYR A 36 3.95 7.35 -12.41
CA TYR A 36 3.36 6.25 -13.17
C TYR A 36 1.95 6.64 -13.61
N PHE A 37 1.58 6.32 -14.83
CA PHE A 37 0.24 6.57 -15.38
C PHE A 37 -0.14 5.47 -16.37
N GLY A 38 -1.42 5.29 -16.65
CA GLY A 38 -1.80 4.28 -17.65
C GLY A 38 -3.28 3.95 -17.69
N TYR A 39 -3.59 2.97 -18.53
CA TYR A 39 -4.96 2.61 -18.88
C TYR A 39 -5.29 1.18 -18.43
N GLY A 40 -6.58 0.93 -18.22
CA GLY A 40 -7.10 -0.37 -17.81
C GLY A 40 -8.62 -0.31 -17.59
N SER A 41 -9.36 -1.26 -18.15
CA SER A 41 -10.83 -1.26 -18.05
C SER A 41 -11.34 -1.51 -16.63
N MET A 42 -10.49 -2.02 -15.74
CA MET A 42 -10.81 -2.22 -14.31
C MET A 42 -10.81 -0.92 -13.49
N PHE A 43 -10.24 0.18 -14.01
CA PHE A 43 -10.11 1.42 -13.27
C PHE A 43 -11.43 2.21 -13.27
N HIS A 44 -12.01 2.43 -12.08
CA HIS A 44 -13.20 3.25 -11.91
C HIS A 44 -12.88 4.50 -11.10
N LYS A 45 -13.55 5.60 -11.43
CA LYS A 45 -13.49 6.83 -10.65
C LYS A 45 -13.85 6.54 -9.19
N GLY A 46 -12.99 6.96 -8.27
CA GLY A 46 -13.11 6.72 -6.83
C GLY A 46 -12.27 5.56 -6.31
N ASP A 47 -11.80 4.66 -7.19
CA ASP A 47 -10.85 3.63 -6.78
C ASP A 47 -9.54 4.28 -6.29
N THR A 48 -8.89 3.60 -5.34
CA THR A 48 -7.57 4.00 -4.86
C THR A 48 -6.51 3.08 -5.45
N VAL A 49 -5.54 3.65 -6.15
CA VAL A 49 -4.30 3.00 -6.54
C VAL A 49 -3.27 3.21 -5.43
N THR A 50 -2.66 2.14 -4.95
CA THR A 50 -1.50 2.19 -4.06
C THR A 50 -0.33 1.42 -4.66
N VAL A 51 0.88 1.91 -4.42
CA VAL A 51 2.12 1.31 -4.89
C VAL A 51 3.01 1.05 -3.69
N PHE A 52 3.48 -0.20 -3.58
CA PHE A 52 4.40 -0.64 -2.55
C PHE A 52 5.70 -1.16 -3.17
N ASP A 53 6.81 -1.03 -2.48
CA ASP A 53 8.07 -1.67 -2.84
C ASP A 53 8.16 -3.12 -2.33
N THR A 54 9.38 -3.67 -2.39
CA THR A 54 9.70 -5.04 -1.99
C THR A 54 9.51 -5.26 -0.48
N ASP A 55 9.80 -4.24 0.34
CA ASP A 55 9.74 -4.32 1.81
C ASP A 55 8.35 -3.99 2.35
N GLY A 56 7.46 -3.49 1.48
CA GLY A 56 6.07 -3.21 1.79
C GLY A 56 5.82 -1.78 2.26
N THR A 57 6.74 -0.87 1.98
CA THR A 57 6.59 0.56 2.25
C THR A 57 5.68 1.19 1.19
N LEU A 58 4.76 2.08 1.61
CA LEU A 58 3.81 2.73 0.71
C LEU A 58 4.50 3.87 -0.05
N CYS A 59 5.02 3.56 -1.23
CA CYS A 59 5.74 4.52 -2.07
C CYS A 59 4.80 5.52 -2.79
N GLY A 60 3.54 5.16 -3.04
CA GLY A 60 2.64 6.00 -3.82
C GLY A 60 1.15 5.72 -3.61
N LYS A 61 0.31 6.76 -3.76
CA LYS A 61 -1.14 6.67 -3.61
C LYS A 61 -1.85 7.66 -4.53
N TYR A 62 -2.90 7.20 -5.22
CA TYR A 62 -3.71 8.03 -6.10
C TYR A 62 -5.18 7.63 -6.10
N VAL A 63 -6.08 8.62 -6.08
CA VAL A 63 -7.53 8.38 -6.25
C VAL A 63 -7.92 8.64 -7.69
N ILE A 64 -8.49 7.62 -8.34
CA ILE A 64 -8.85 7.66 -9.75
C ILE A 64 -9.93 8.70 -10.02
N LYS A 65 -9.68 9.57 -10.99
CA LYS A 65 -10.58 10.68 -11.36
C LYS A 65 -11.43 10.39 -12.60
N ILE A 66 -10.99 9.46 -13.46
CA ILE A 66 -11.57 9.18 -14.78
C ILE A 66 -11.62 7.66 -14.96
N ASN A 67 -12.75 7.11 -15.42
CA ASN A 67 -12.86 5.67 -15.69
C ASN A 67 -11.91 5.24 -16.83
N GLY A 68 -11.37 4.03 -16.73
CA GLY A 68 -10.51 3.44 -17.75
C GLY A 68 -9.04 3.83 -17.67
N GLN A 69 -8.66 4.72 -16.74
CA GLN A 69 -7.27 5.13 -16.53
C GLN A 69 -7.01 5.46 -15.06
N TYR A 70 -5.78 5.24 -14.62
CA TYR A 70 -5.26 5.93 -13.44
C TYR A 70 -4.40 7.10 -13.90
N GLY A 71 -4.52 8.23 -13.20
CA GLY A 71 -3.69 9.41 -13.51
C GLY A 71 -2.27 9.23 -13.01
N PHE A 72 -1.49 10.31 -13.03
CA PHE A 72 -0.14 10.30 -12.46
C PHE A 72 -0.18 9.97 -10.96
N VAL A 73 0.26 8.76 -10.61
CA VAL A 73 0.61 8.40 -9.23
C VAL A 73 2.07 8.73 -9.02
N HIS A 74 2.32 9.64 -8.07
CA HIS A 74 3.66 9.94 -7.59
C HIS A 74 4.14 8.74 -6.76
N VAL A 75 5.19 8.08 -7.22
CA VAL A 75 5.87 6.99 -6.51
C VAL A 75 7.22 7.51 -6.08
N TYR A 76 7.46 7.51 -4.77
CA TYR A 76 8.67 8.04 -4.17
C TYR A 76 9.70 6.93 -3.94
N GLY A 77 10.97 7.29 -4.12
CA GLY A 77 12.11 6.46 -3.76
C GLY A 77 12.71 6.87 -2.41
N ASP A 78 13.46 5.95 -1.82
CA ASP A 78 14.12 6.14 -0.52
C ASP A 78 15.15 7.29 -0.53
N ASP A 79 15.19 8.07 0.55
CA ASP A 79 16.27 9.04 0.79
C ASP A 79 17.40 8.36 1.59
N PRO A 80 18.61 8.14 1.04
CA PRO A 80 19.68 7.47 1.78
C PRO A 80 20.16 8.24 3.04
N MET A 81 19.68 9.48 3.25
CA MET A 81 19.99 10.29 4.42
C MET A 81 18.97 10.14 5.57
N SER A 82 17.82 9.51 5.35
CA SER A 82 16.79 9.24 6.37
C SER A 82 17.09 7.95 7.15
N LEU A 83 18.07 7.99 8.05
CA LEU A 83 18.61 6.78 8.72
C LEU A 83 17.59 5.89 9.47
N ASP A 84 16.43 6.43 9.84
CA ASP A 84 15.43 5.75 10.68
C ASP A 84 14.08 5.53 9.97
N MET A 85 13.99 5.78 8.65
CA MET A 85 12.76 5.68 7.88
C MET A 85 13.04 5.13 6.48
N ASP A 86 12.15 4.26 6.00
CA ASP A 86 12.07 3.90 4.59
C ASP A 86 10.90 4.70 4.00
N GLU A 87 11.19 5.59 3.06
CA GLU A 87 10.17 6.38 2.37
C GLU A 87 9.65 5.72 1.08
N GLY A 88 10.35 4.72 0.55
CA GLY A 88 9.94 3.99 -0.64
C GLY A 88 11.10 3.29 -1.37
N ALA A 89 10.94 3.14 -2.68
CA ALA A 89 11.77 2.17 -3.42
C ALA A 89 13.26 2.57 -3.56
N VAL A 90 14.13 1.55 -3.53
CA VAL A 90 15.54 1.62 -3.93
C VAL A 90 15.79 0.96 -5.29
N PRO A 91 16.91 1.26 -5.98
CA PRO A 91 17.18 0.70 -7.30
C PRO A 91 17.20 -0.84 -7.29
N GLY A 92 16.36 -1.43 -8.13
CA GLY A 92 16.16 -2.89 -8.22
C GLY A 92 14.88 -3.40 -7.56
N ASP A 93 14.17 -2.58 -6.78
CA ASP A 93 12.93 -2.99 -6.15
C ASP A 93 11.81 -3.25 -7.16
N SER A 94 10.99 -4.26 -6.87
CA SER A 94 9.77 -4.52 -7.61
C SER A 94 8.62 -3.70 -7.04
N LEU A 95 8.04 -2.84 -7.87
CA LEU A 95 6.87 -2.05 -7.49
C LEU A 95 5.59 -2.86 -7.70
N ARG A 96 4.80 -2.99 -6.63
CA ARG A 96 3.54 -3.74 -6.59
C ARG A 96 2.36 -2.78 -6.55
N PHE A 97 1.52 -2.85 -7.57
CA PHE A 97 0.36 -1.98 -7.73
C PHE A 97 -0.89 -2.67 -7.22
N TYR A 98 -1.75 -1.91 -6.54
CA TYR A 98 -3.03 -2.39 -6.02
C TYR A 98 -4.16 -1.44 -6.39
N ILE A 99 -5.36 -1.97 -6.57
CA ILE A 99 -6.61 -1.22 -6.64
C ILE A 99 -7.51 -1.68 -5.50
N ASN A 100 -7.86 -0.78 -4.59
CA ASN A 100 -8.71 -1.08 -3.42
C ASN A 100 -8.24 -2.39 -2.73
N ASP A 101 -6.94 -2.44 -2.40
CA ASP A 101 -6.26 -3.55 -1.71
C ASP A 101 -6.13 -4.87 -2.50
N ARG A 102 -6.49 -4.88 -3.79
CA ARG A 102 -6.23 -6.02 -4.68
C ARG A 102 -5.05 -5.74 -5.60
N GLU A 103 -4.04 -6.58 -5.51
CA GLU A 103 -2.87 -6.51 -6.39
C GLU A 103 -3.29 -6.69 -7.86
N ILE A 104 -2.73 -5.85 -8.73
CA ILE A 104 -2.90 -5.90 -10.17
C ILE A 104 -1.56 -6.12 -10.85
N LEU A 105 -1.57 -6.86 -11.96
CA LEU A 105 -0.34 -7.18 -12.70
C LEU A 105 -0.31 -6.38 -14.01
N PRO A 106 0.86 -5.85 -14.41
CA PRO A 106 0.99 -5.13 -15.67
C PRO A 106 0.61 -6.00 -16.86
N LYS A 107 -0.08 -5.41 -17.84
CA LYS A 107 -0.43 -6.07 -19.10
C LYS A 107 0.79 -6.57 -19.87
N SER A 108 1.95 -5.94 -19.67
CA SER A 108 3.22 -6.37 -20.26
C SER A 108 3.70 -7.74 -19.78
N GLY A 109 3.18 -8.23 -18.64
CA GLY A 109 3.64 -9.44 -17.97
C GLY A 109 5.03 -9.32 -17.32
N LYS A 110 5.61 -8.12 -17.30
CA LYS A 110 6.92 -7.85 -16.70
C LYS A 110 6.76 -7.11 -15.38
N PRO A 111 7.58 -7.40 -14.36
CA PRO A 111 7.65 -6.59 -13.15
C PRO A 111 7.98 -5.14 -13.50
N ILE A 112 7.42 -4.21 -12.73
CA ILE A 112 7.81 -2.80 -12.76
C ILE A 112 8.96 -2.69 -11.75
N VAL A 113 10.12 -2.24 -12.20
CA VAL A 113 11.32 -2.15 -11.37
C VAL A 113 11.68 -0.68 -11.19
N TRP A 114 11.96 -0.28 -9.95
CA TRP A 114 12.51 1.05 -9.66
C TRP A 114 13.96 1.11 -10.14
N ASP A 115 14.30 2.12 -10.97
CA ASP A 115 15.60 2.22 -11.64
C ASP A 115 16.36 3.53 -11.36
N ASP A 116 15.81 4.40 -10.51
CA ASP A 116 16.37 5.72 -10.15
C ASP A 116 16.58 6.71 -11.32
N ASN A 117 16.04 6.41 -12.51
CA ASN A 117 16.16 7.32 -13.67
C ASN A 117 15.20 8.51 -13.58
N LEU A 118 14.30 8.53 -12.59
CA LEU A 118 13.35 9.61 -12.28
C LEU A 118 12.51 10.06 -13.49
N THR A 119 12.27 9.13 -14.43
CA THR A 119 11.54 9.38 -15.66
C THR A 119 10.14 8.78 -15.55
N SER A 120 9.11 9.60 -15.78
CA SER A 120 7.71 9.15 -15.77
C SER A 120 7.50 7.98 -16.74
N LEU A 121 6.74 6.97 -16.30
CA LEU A 121 6.54 5.73 -17.05
C LEU A 121 5.04 5.44 -17.23
N GLN A 122 4.67 5.11 -18.46
CA GLN A 122 3.34 4.55 -18.71
C GLN A 122 3.32 3.05 -18.37
N VAL A 123 2.36 2.62 -17.56
CA VAL A 123 2.12 1.19 -17.26
C VAL A 123 0.64 0.87 -17.41
N ASP A 124 0.32 -0.01 -18.36
CA ASP A 124 -1.06 -0.44 -18.58
C ASP A 124 -1.35 -1.75 -17.84
N PHE A 125 -2.60 -1.91 -17.38
CA PHE A 125 -3.10 -3.06 -16.61
C PHE A 125 -4.32 -3.69 -17.28
#